data_AF-A0A925F9D7-F1
#
_entry.id   AF-A0A925F9D7-F1
#
_cell.length_a   1.000
_cell.length_b   1.000
_cell.length_c   1.000
_cell.angle_alpha   90.00
_cell.angle_beta   90.00
_cell.angle_gamma   90.00
#
_symmetry.space_group_name_H-M   'P 1'
#
loop_
_entity.id
_entity.type
_entity.pdbx_description
1 polymer ?
#
loop_
_entity_poly.entity_id
_entity_poly.type
_entity_poly.pdbx_seq_one_letter_code
_entity_poly.pdbx_strand_id
1 'polypeptide(L)'
;ALVGFDMQSTVYPAGTFSGAWGTLVVERGGALVWNDFSTVRVGAPSPLPGESDRKVSGDGWTLTLNGGWALRADPGKPGSLQVVPR
;
A
#
# COMPACT_ATOMS: atom_id res chain seq x y z
N ALA A 1 -9.05 -12.81 -12.09
CA ALA A 1 -9.51 -13.69 -11.00
C ALA A 1 -8.71 -13.36 -9.74
N LEU A 2 -9.31 -13.47 -8.55
CA LEU A 2 -8.58 -13.38 -7.28
C LEU A 2 -7.76 -14.66 -7.07
N VAL A 3 -6.58 -14.52 -6.49
CA VAL A 3 -5.69 -15.66 -6.23
C VAL A 3 -5.40 -15.72 -4.74
N GLY A 4 -5.89 -16.75 -4.06
CA GLY A 4 -5.47 -17.01 -2.68
C GLY A 4 -3.96 -17.26 -2.68
N PHE A 5 -3.21 -16.50 -1.89
CA PHE A 5 -1.75 -16.62 -1.83
C PHE A 5 -1.35 -17.61 -0.74
N ASP A 6 -1.99 -17.50 0.41
CA ASP A 6 -1.96 -18.46 1.51
C ASP A 6 -3.34 -18.49 2.20
N MET A 7 -3.45 -19.14 3.37
CA MET A 7 -4.70 -19.19 4.13
C MET A 7 -5.05 -17.87 4.84
N GLN A 8 -4.15 -16.89 4.85
CA GLN A 8 -4.26 -15.63 5.58
C GLN A 8 -4.37 -14.41 4.67
N SER A 9 -4.06 -14.55 3.38
CA SER A 9 -3.95 -13.45 2.44
C SER A 9 -4.34 -13.83 1.01
N THR A 10 -4.83 -12.83 0.29
CA THR A 10 -5.31 -12.96 -1.08
C THR A 10 -4.67 -11.89 -1.95
N VAL A 11 -4.22 -12.27 -3.15
CA VAL A 11 -3.76 -11.32 -4.17
C VAL A 11 -4.95 -10.84 -4.99
N TYR A 12 -5.14 -9.52 -4.96
CA TYR A 12 -6.08 -8.78 -5.78
C TYR A 12 -5.33 -8.18 -6.97
N PRO A 13 -5.58 -8.60 -8.22
CA PRO A 13 -4.85 -8.08 -9.38
C PRO A 13 -5.02 -6.56 -9.60
N ALA A 14 -6.18 -6.04 -9.21
CA ALA A 14 -6.55 -4.64 -9.25
C ALA A 14 -7.61 -4.37 -8.17
N GLY A 15 -7.79 -3.12 -7.77
CA GLY A 15 -8.78 -2.73 -6.77
C GLY A 15 -8.57 -1.32 -6.23
N THR A 16 -9.56 -0.81 -5.50
CA THR A 16 -9.44 0.43 -4.73
C THR A 16 -9.64 0.10 -3.26
N PHE A 17 -8.65 0.46 -2.44
CA PHE A 17 -8.63 0.23 -1.01
C PHE A 17 -8.64 1.57 -0.31
N SER A 18 -9.45 1.73 0.73
CA SER A 18 -9.54 2.99 1.47
C SER A 18 -9.62 2.74 2.97
N GLY A 19 -9.09 3.69 3.73
CA GLY A 19 -9.15 3.71 5.19
C GLY A 19 -8.90 5.13 5.72
N ALA A 20 -8.79 5.26 7.04
CA ALA A 20 -8.48 6.56 7.66
C ALA A 20 -7.19 7.19 7.09
N TRP A 21 -6.24 6.35 6.67
CA TRP A 21 -4.97 6.75 6.10
C TRP A 21 -5.04 7.33 4.68
N GLY A 22 -6.09 7.05 3.91
CA GLY A 22 -6.21 7.50 2.53
C GLY A 22 -6.79 6.45 1.59
N THR A 23 -6.41 6.54 0.32
CA THR A 23 -6.90 5.68 -0.76
C THR A 23 -5.75 5.16 -1.60
N LEU A 24 -5.71 3.84 -1.80
CA LEU A 24 -4.79 3.14 -2.68
C LEU A 24 -5.58 2.58 -3.87
N VAL A 25 -5.25 3.05 -5.07
CA VAL A 25 -5.77 2.52 -6.33
C VAL A 25 -4.71 1.62 -6.93
N VAL A 26 -5.07 0.37 -7.23
CA VAL A 26 -4.22 -0.60 -7.93
C VAL A 26 -4.89 -0.95 -9.26
N GLU A 27 -4.22 -0.62 -10.35
CA GLU A 27 -4.67 -0.88 -11.71
C GLU A 27 -4.04 -2.17 -12.26
N ARG A 28 -2.81 -2.49 -11.86
CA ARG A 28 -2.05 -3.68 -12.25
C ARG A 28 -0.93 -3.97 -11.25
N GLY A 29 -0.21 -5.09 -11.41
CA GLY A 29 0.86 -5.53 -10.49
C GLY A 29 0.33 -6.20 -9.21
N GLY A 30 -0.88 -5.83 -8.79
CA GLY A 30 -1.63 -6.47 -7.72
C GLY A 30 -1.34 -5.95 -6.33
N ALA A 31 -2.28 -6.23 -5.41
CA ALA A 31 -2.18 -5.96 -3.99
C ALA A 31 -2.35 -7.26 -3.19
N LEU A 32 -1.46 -7.50 -2.23
CA LEU A 32 -1.62 -8.57 -1.26
C LEU A 32 -2.42 -8.04 -0.08
N VAL A 33 -3.57 -8.64 0.19
CA VAL A 33 -4.51 -8.19 1.21
C VAL A 33 -4.67 -9.30 2.23
N TRP A 34 -4.51 -8.98 3.51
CA TRP A 34 -4.84 -9.91 4.58
C TRP A 34 -6.34 -10.16 4.63
N ASN A 35 -6.75 -11.40 4.91
CA ASN A 35 -8.15 -11.82 4.89
C ASN A 35 -8.99 -11.16 6.00
N ASP A 36 -8.35 -10.58 7.02
CA ASP A 36 -8.98 -9.74 8.06
C ASP A 36 -9.10 -8.25 7.66
N PHE A 37 -8.65 -7.90 6.46
CA PHE A 37 -8.62 -6.54 5.91
C PHE A 37 -7.82 -5.52 6.71
N SER A 38 -6.99 -5.97 7.66
CA SER A 38 -6.14 -5.10 8.48
C SER A 38 -4.97 -4.49 7.69
N THR A 39 -4.53 -5.20 6.63
CA THR A 39 -3.30 -4.90 5.92
C THR A 39 -3.47 -5.06 4.41
N VAL A 40 -2.99 -4.06 3.67
CA VAL A 40 -2.78 -4.12 2.22
C VAL A 40 -1.31 -3.83 1.93
N ARG A 41 -0.70 -4.62 1.04
CA ARG A 41 0.68 -4.44 0.58
C ARG A 41 0.74 -4.38 -0.93
N VAL A 42 1.59 -3.47 -1.42
CA VAL A 42 1.97 -3.32 -2.82
C VAL A 42 3.49 -3.27 -2.93
N GLY A 43 4.02 -3.42 -4.14
CA GLY A 43 5.44 -3.23 -4.39
C GLY A 43 5.89 -1.83 -4.00
N ALA A 44 7.07 -1.70 -3.39
CA ALA A 44 7.61 -0.40 -3.01
C ALA A 44 7.80 0.50 -4.25
N PRO A 45 7.55 1.81 -4.13
CA PRO A 45 7.80 2.75 -5.23
C PRO A 45 9.31 2.91 -5.46
N SER A 46 9.68 3.26 -6.69
CA SER A 46 11.05 3.68 -7.05
C SER A 46 10.96 4.92 -7.93
N PRO A 47 11.52 6.08 -7.52
CA PRO A 47 12.27 6.30 -6.29
C PRO A 47 11.42 6.28 -5.01
N LEU A 48 12.08 6.16 -3.85
CA LEU A 48 11.39 6.26 -2.56
C LEU A 48 10.87 7.70 -2.35
N PRO A 49 9.60 7.88 -1.95
CA PRO A 49 9.00 9.18 -1.66
C PRO A 49 9.57 9.80 -0.37
N GLY A 50 9.46 11.12 -0.26
CA GLY A 50 9.73 11.87 0.97
C GLY A 50 8.54 11.86 1.93
N GLU A 51 8.77 12.18 3.21
CA GLU A 51 7.72 12.22 4.24
C GLU A 51 6.62 13.28 3.99
N SER A 52 6.90 14.26 3.15
CA SER A 52 5.95 15.30 2.74
C SER A 52 5.00 14.84 1.63
N ASP A 53 5.29 13.75 0.93
CA ASP A 53 4.55 13.33 -0.24
C ASP A 53 3.20 12.74 0.14
N ARG A 54 2.14 13.35 -0.38
CA ARG A 54 0.75 12.90 -0.15
C ARG A 54 0.22 12.03 -1.27
N LYS A 55 0.82 12.09 -2.46
CA LYS A 55 0.47 11.26 -3.60
C LYS A 55 1.73 10.53 -4.06
N VAL A 56 1.70 9.21 -3.98
CA VAL A 56 2.83 8.36 -4.32
C VAL A 56 2.36 7.30 -5.30
N SER A 57 3.13 7.06 -6.33
CA SER A 57 2.83 6.04 -7.34
C SER A 57 3.99 5.05 -7.43
N GLY A 58 3.64 3.79 -7.62
CA GLY A 58 4.56 2.73 -8.02
C GLY A 58 4.10 2.13 -9.34
N ASP A 59 4.67 0.99 -9.73
CA ASP A 59 4.23 0.32 -10.95
C ASP A 59 2.80 -0.23 -10.78
N GLY A 60 1.85 0.41 -11.47
CA GLY A 60 0.46 -0.03 -11.51
C GLY A 60 -0.38 0.35 -10.30
N TRP A 61 0.10 1.21 -9.39
CA TRP A 61 -0.69 1.68 -8.26
C TRP A 61 -0.42 3.15 -7.91
N THR A 62 -1.39 3.79 -7.27
CA THR A 62 -1.29 5.15 -6.74
C THR A 62 -1.93 5.21 -5.35
N LEU A 63 -1.16 5.69 -4.38
CA LEU A 63 -1.58 5.99 -3.02
C LEU A 63 -1.80 7.51 -2.90
N THR A 64 -2.95 7.90 -2.37
CA THR A 64 -3.24 9.27 -1.92
C THR A 64 -3.51 9.25 -0.42
N LEU A 65 -2.65 9.90 0.36
CA LEU A 65 -2.76 10.00 1.82
C LEU A 65 -3.70 11.12 2.24
N ASN A 66 -4.49 10.83 3.28
CA ASN A 66 -5.26 11.85 3.98
C ASN A 66 -4.35 12.74 4.84
N GLY A 67 -4.87 13.91 5.23
CA GLY A 67 -4.19 14.75 6.22
C GLY A 67 -3.95 14.01 7.53
N GLY A 68 -2.80 14.26 8.17
CA GLY A 68 -2.40 13.59 9.41
C GLY A 68 -1.70 12.24 9.22
N TRP A 69 -1.45 11.81 7.98
CA TRP A 69 -0.72 10.58 7.67
C TRP A 69 0.55 10.86 6.86
N ALA A 70 1.51 9.95 6.93
CA ALA A 70 2.78 10.01 6.21
C ALA A 70 3.29 8.60 5.88
N LEU A 71 4.20 8.52 4.92
CA LEU A 71 5.04 7.33 4.71
C LEU A 71 6.32 7.47 5.52
N ARG A 72 6.71 6.41 6.24
CA ARG A 72 8.01 6.30 6.91
C ARG A 72 8.67 4.97 6.56
N ALA A 73 10.01 4.93 6.64
CA ALA A 73 10.75 3.69 6.49
C ALA A 73 10.34 2.68 7.57
N ASP A 74 10.15 1.43 7.17
CA ASP A 74 9.90 0.32 8.10
C ASP A 74 11.22 -0.09 8.78
N PRO A 75 11.39 0.11 10.10
CA PRO A 75 12.61 -0.27 10.79
C PRO A 75 12.83 -1.79 10.83
N GLY A 76 11.76 -2.59 10.71
CA GLY A 76 11.82 -4.05 10.70
C GLY A 76 12.03 -4.64 9.30
N LYS A 77 11.94 -3.83 8.24
CA LYS A 77 12.03 -4.31 6.85
C LYS A 77 12.68 -3.26 5.93
N PRO A 78 14.02 -3.29 5.80
CA PRO A 78 14.75 -2.36 4.94
C PRO A 78 14.19 -2.29 3.51
N GLY A 79 14.07 -1.07 2.98
CA GLY A 79 13.49 -0.80 1.67
C GLY A 79 11.95 -0.84 1.62
N SER A 80 11.28 -1.12 2.73
CA SER A 80 9.82 -1.02 2.85
C SER A 80 9.39 0.28 3.53
N LEU A 81 8.18 0.70 3.23
CA LEU A 81 7.53 1.87 3.83
C LEU A 81 6.25 1.44 4.54
N GLN A 82 5.91 2.17 5.59
CA GLN A 82 4.64 2.04 6.30
C GLN A 82 3.89 3.36 6.28
N VAL A 83 2.57 3.28 6.16
CA VAL A 83 1.68 4.41 6.35
C VAL A 83 1.43 4.57 7.84
N VAL A 84 1.80 5.72 8.40
CA VAL A 84 1.72 6.00 9.84
C VAL A 84 1.06 7.37 10.09
N PRO A 85 0.42 7.56 11.26
CA PRO A 85 0.03 8.89 11.71
C PRO A 85 1.25 9.81 11.81
N ARG A 86 1.08 11.10 11.49
CA ARG A 86 2.13 12.11 11.63
C ARG A 86 2.49 12.35 13.10
#